data_AF-A0AA42W0C0-F1
#
_entry.id   AF-A0AA42W0C0-F1
#
_cell.length_a   1.000
_cell.length_b   1.000
_cell.length_c   1.000
_cell.angle_alpha   90.00
_cell.angle_beta   90.00
_cell.angle_gamma   90.00
#
_symmetry.space_group_name_H-M   'P 1'
#
loop_
_entity.id
_entity.type
_entity.pdbx_description
1 polymer ?
#
loop_
_entity_poly.entity_id
_entity_poly.type
_entity_poly.pdbx_seq_one_letter_code
_entity_poly.pdbx_strand_id
1 'polypeptide(L)'
;MTQTASIWLIILAALVAANLPFMNERWLVAGPVAPAHRKPLWGRLAELVLLYFVVGGLALLLERRAGQIYPQGWEFYAITATLFLTLAFPGFVWRYLTKRRSR
;
A
#
# COMPACT_ATOMS: atom_id res chain seq x y z
N MET A 1 0.80 -9.82 22.07
CA MET A 1 0.14 -10.04 20.76
C MET A 1 0.56 -11.42 20.28
N THR A 2 -0.38 -12.28 19.89
CA THR A 2 -0.03 -13.55 19.26
C THR A 2 0.60 -13.27 17.90
N GLN A 3 1.60 -14.05 17.47
CA GLN A 3 2.28 -13.88 16.19
C GLN A 3 1.29 -13.79 15.01
N THR A 4 0.24 -14.61 15.07
CA THR A 4 -0.86 -14.64 14.11
C THR A 4 -1.59 -13.30 14.02
N ALA A 5 -1.84 -12.61 15.14
CA ALA A 5 -2.51 -11.31 15.14
C ALA A 5 -1.65 -10.23 14.46
N SER A 6 -0.33 -10.23 14.69
CA SER A 6 0.59 -9.30 14.02
C SER A 6 0.60 -9.50 12.51
N ILE A 7 0.59 -10.76 12.04
CA ILE A 7 0.55 -11.10 10.61
C ILE A 7 -0.74 -10.57 9.97
N TRP A 8 -1.90 -10.85 10.57
CA TRP A 8 -3.18 -10.36 10.06
C TRP A 8 -3.26 -8.83 10.05
N LEU A 9 -2.71 -8.18 11.08
CA LEU A 9 -2.64 -6.72 11.13
C LEU A 9 -1.84 -6.16 9.96
N ILE A 10 -0.65 -6.72 9.68
CA ILE A 10 0.17 -6.30 8.54
C ILE A 10 -0.55 -6.53 7.21
N ILE A 11 -1.22 -7.68 7.04
CA ILE A 11 -1.97 -7.99 5.82
C ILE A 11 -3.12 -7.00 5.60
N LEU A 12 -3.90 -6.71 6.63
CA LEU A 12 -4.99 -5.74 6.56
C LEU A 12 -4.44 -4.32 6.31
N ALA A 13 -3.35 -3.95 6.98
CA ALA A 13 -2.67 -2.67 6.74
C ALA A 13 -2.17 -2.57 5.30
N ALA A 14 -1.56 -3.62 4.75
CA ALA A 14 -1.11 -3.69 3.37
C ALA A 14 -2.26 -3.55 2.39
N LEU A 15 -3.38 -4.24 2.62
CA LEU A 15 -4.58 -4.16 1.78
C LEU A 15 -5.13 -2.73 1.74
N VAL A 16 -5.28 -2.10 2.91
CA VAL A 16 -5.78 -0.73 3.00
C VAL A 16 -4.79 0.23 2.34
N ALA A 17 -3.51 0.17 2.72
CA ALA A 17 -2.46 1.05 2.22
C ALA A 17 -2.30 0.95 0.69
N ALA A 18 -2.34 -0.25 0.12
CA ALA A 18 -2.21 -0.44 -1.32
C ALA A 18 -3.35 0.22 -2.13
N ASN A 19 -4.55 0.35 -1.54
CA ASN A 19 -5.73 0.91 -2.22
C ASN A 19 -5.94 2.42 -1.94
N LEU A 20 -5.37 2.97 -0.86
CA LEU A 20 -5.51 4.38 -0.48
C LEU A 20 -5.13 5.39 -1.60
N PRO A 21 -4.06 5.21 -2.39
CA PRO A 21 -3.69 6.13 -3.47
C PRO A 21 -4.74 6.28 -4.59
N PHE A 22 -5.60 5.27 -4.75
CA PHE A 22 -6.61 5.21 -5.79
C PHE A 22 -7.96 5.74 -5.32
N MET A 23 -8.27 5.57 -4.03
CA MET A 23 -9.51 6.02 -3.40
C MET A 23 -9.47 7.53 -3.06
N ASN A 24 -8.30 8.07 -2.69
CA ASN A 24 -8.17 9.45 -2.25
C ASN A 24 -7.46 10.34 -3.28
N GLU A 25 -7.98 11.56 -3.50
CA GLU A 25 -7.37 12.58 -4.35
C GLU A 25 -6.41 13.51 -3.59
N ARG A 26 -6.32 13.34 -2.27
CA ARG A 26 -5.34 14.03 -1.42
C ARG A 26 -3.99 13.35 -1.52
N TRP A 27 -2.92 14.14 -1.62
CA TRP A 27 -1.55 13.62 -1.55
C TRP A 27 -1.31 12.97 -0.18
N LEU A 28 -0.74 11.76 -0.13
CA LEU A 28 -0.42 11.03 1.11
C LEU A 28 -1.59 10.86 2.09
N VAL A 29 -2.83 10.83 1.61
CA VAL A 29 -4.07 10.70 2.42
C VAL A 29 -4.40 11.93 3.28
N ALA A 30 -3.41 12.68 3.78
CA ALA A 30 -3.57 13.84 4.65
C ALA A 30 -3.09 15.18 4.06
N GLY A 31 -2.36 15.16 2.94
CA GLY A 31 -1.79 16.32 2.28
C GLY A 31 -2.80 17.17 1.49
N PRO A 32 -2.29 18.20 0.77
CA PRO A 32 -3.12 19.08 -0.04
C PRO A 32 -3.88 18.29 -1.12
N VAL A 33 -5.08 18.77 -1.45
CA VAL A 33 -5.88 18.21 -2.56
C VAL A 33 -5.09 18.42 -3.85
N ALA A 34 -4.95 17.38 -4.67
CA ALA A 34 -4.23 17.49 -5.92
C ALA A 34 -4.81 18.64 -6.78
N PRO A 35 -3.97 19.55 -7.31
CA PRO A 35 -4.44 20.64 -8.16
C PRO A 35 -5.14 20.04 -9.38
N ALA A 36 -6.37 20.49 -9.65
CA ALA A 36 -7.23 20.10 -10.77
C ALA A 36 -8.01 18.76 -10.70
N HIS A 37 -8.23 18.14 -9.52
CA HIS A 37 -9.02 16.89 -9.36
C HIS A 37 -8.53 15.70 -10.22
N ARG A 38 -7.31 15.79 -10.76
CA ARG A 38 -6.66 14.75 -11.57
C ARG A 38 -5.25 14.51 -11.04
N LYS A 39 -5.16 13.59 -10.08
CA LYS A 39 -3.89 13.12 -9.56
C LYS A 39 -3.12 12.39 -10.67
N PRO A 40 -1.88 12.80 -11.01
CA PRO A 40 -1.11 12.17 -12.07
C PRO A 40 -0.80 10.71 -11.72
N LEU A 41 -0.77 9.85 -12.75
CA LEU A 41 -0.41 8.43 -12.62
C LEU A 41 0.93 8.24 -11.90
N TRP A 42 1.94 9.05 -12.25
CA TRP A 42 3.26 9.00 -11.63
C TRP A 42 3.24 9.35 -10.14
N GLY A 43 2.40 10.31 -9.74
CA GLY A 43 2.21 10.66 -8.32
C GLY A 43 1.61 9.51 -7.52
N ARG A 44 0.68 8.75 -8.11
CA ARG A 44 0.09 7.55 -7.48
C ARG A 44 1.09 6.41 -7.36
N LEU A 45 1.94 6.22 -8.38
CA LEU A 45 3.03 5.23 -8.31
C LEU A 45 4.02 5.59 -7.20
N ALA A 46 4.41 6.87 -7.09
CA ALA A 46 5.29 7.33 -6.03
C ALA A 46 4.69 7.10 -4.63
N GLU A 47 3.39 7.38 -4.45
CA GLU A 47 2.69 7.08 -3.19
C GLU A 47 2.60 5.58 -2.90
N LEU A 48 2.37 4.76 -3.92
CA LEU A 48 2.30 3.31 -3.77
C LEU A 48 3.64 2.75 -3.29
N VAL A 49 4.75 3.23 -3.88
CA VAL A 49 6.11 2.89 -3.44
C VAL A 49 6.34 3.35 -2.00
N LEU A 50 5.94 4.57 -1.65
CA LEU A 50 6.10 5.09 -0.29
C LEU A 50 5.28 4.29 0.73
N LEU A 51 4.02 3.96 0.42
CA LEU A 51 3.15 3.18 1.29
C LEU A 51 3.64 1.74 1.45
N TYR A 52 4.25 1.15 0.42
CA TYR A 52 4.95 -0.12 0.53
C TYR A 52 6.06 -0.06 1.60
N PHE A 53 6.90 0.98 1.57
CA PHE A 53 7.95 1.17 2.58
C PHE A 53 7.38 1.44 3.98
N VAL A 54 6.27 2.16 4.10
CA VAL A 54 5.61 2.40 5.39
C VAL A 54 5.09 1.08 5.99
N VAL A 55 4.40 0.26 5.19
CA VAL A 55 3.90 -1.05 5.64
C VAL A 55 5.05 -2.01 5.95
N GLY A 56 6.09 -2.04 5.11
CA GLY A 56 7.29 -2.83 5.36
C GLY A 56 8.02 -2.40 6.65
N GLY A 57 8.10 -1.09 6.92
CA GLY A 57 8.66 -0.56 8.16
C GLY A 57 7.84 -0.95 9.40
N LEU A 58 6.51 -0.94 9.29
CA LEU A 58 5.62 -1.44 10.35
C LEU A 58 5.80 -2.94 10.59
N ALA A 59 5.92 -3.72 9.52
CA ALA A 59 6.20 -5.16 9.60
C ALA A 59 7.53 -5.43 10.32
N LEU A 60 8.59 -4.73 9.93
CA LEU A 60 9.91 -4.84 10.56
C LEU A 60 9.88 -4.44 12.05
N LEU A 61 9.13 -3.40 12.41
CA LEU A 61 8.98 -2.98 13.81
C LEU A 61 8.25 -4.05 14.64
N LEU A 62 7.21 -4.68 14.08
CA LEU A 62 6.51 -5.77 14.72
C LEU A 62 7.39 -7.02 14.84
N GLU A 63 8.18 -7.32 13.82
CA GLU A 63 9.14 -8.43 13.82
C GLU A 63 10.22 -8.25 14.89
N ARG A 64 10.79 -7.03 15.02
CA ARG A 64 11.73 -6.69 16.11
C ARG A 64 11.13 -6.87 17.50
N ARG A 65 9.82 -6.66 17.66
CA ARG A 65 9.13 -6.87 18.93
C ARG A 65 8.83 -8.35 19.19
N ALA A 66 8.74 -9.16 18.15
CA ALA A 66 8.48 -10.59 18.24
C ALA A 66 9.76 -11.42 18.47
N GLY A 67 10.94 -10.90 18.12
CA GLY A 67 12.22 -11.56 18.36
C GLY A 67 13.36 -11.02 17.51
N GLN A 68 14.31 -11.89 17.18
CA GLN A 68 15.40 -11.58 16.25
C GLN A 68 14.87 -11.51 14.82
N ILE A 69 15.25 -10.46 14.08
CA ILE A 69 14.95 -10.37 12.66
C ILE A 69 15.82 -11.38 11.92
N TYR A 70 15.19 -12.30 11.21
CA TYR A 70 15.93 -13.24 10.36
C TYR A 70 16.45 -12.51 9.11
N PRO A 71 17.67 -12.79 8.61
CA PRO A 71 18.16 -12.17 7.39
C PRO A 71 17.25 -12.50 6.20
N GLN A 72 16.61 -11.45 5.65
CA GLN A 72 15.72 -11.54 4.49
C GLN A 72 16.53 -11.34 3.20
N GLY A 73 16.44 -12.30 2.27
CA GLY A 73 17.03 -12.22 0.94
C GLY A 73 16.30 -11.23 0.02
N TRP A 74 16.86 -10.97 -1.16
CA TRP A 74 16.23 -10.08 -2.15
C TRP A 74 14.88 -10.64 -2.64
N GLU A 75 14.73 -11.96 -2.63
CA GLU A 75 13.51 -12.69 -3.01
C GLU A 75 12.32 -12.29 -2.13
N PHE A 76 12.56 -12.09 -0.84
CA PHE A 76 11.54 -11.66 0.11
C PHE A 76 10.96 -10.29 -0.29
N TYR A 77 11.83 -9.35 -0.65
CA TYR A 77 11.42 -8.02 -1.10
C TYR A 77 10.71 -8.06 -2.46
N ALA A 78 11.15 -8.93 -3.38
CA ALA A 78 10.46 -9.12 -4.66
C ALA A 78 9.04 -9.68 -4.48
N ILE A 79 8.87 -10.69 -3.63
CA ILE A 79 7.57 -11.32 -3.35
C ILE A 79 6.64 -10.33 -2.64
N THR A 80 7.12 -9.63 -1.61
CA THR A 80 6.29 -8.66 -0.87
C THR A 80 5.91 -7.46 -1.73
N ALA A 81 6.80 -6.97 -2.60
CA ALA A 81 6.48 -5.89 -3.54
C ALA A 81 5.43 -6.32 -4.58
N THR A 82 5.57 -7.51 -5.18
CA THR A 82 4.58 -8.05 -6.14
C THR A 82 3.24 -8.34 -5.48
N LEU A 83 3.23 -8.84 -4.25
CA LEU A 83 2.02 -9.00 -3.44
C LEU A 83 1.34 -7.65 -3.20
N PHE A 84 2.10 -6.62 -2.80
CA PHE A 84 1.55 -5.28 -2.56
C PHE A 84 0.93 -4.67 -3.83
N LEU A 85 1.59 -4.83 -4.98
CA LEU A 85 1.04 -4.44 -6.29
C LEU A 85 -0.25 -5.20 -6.63
N THR A 86 -0.32 -6.49 -6.31
CA THR A 86 -1.53 -7.29 -6.50
C THR A 86 -2.68 -6.77 -5.62
N LEU A 87 -2.40 -6.41 -4.36
CA LEU A 87 -3.39 -5.81 -3.46
C LEU A 87 -3.86 -4.42 -3.91
N ALA A 88 -3.05 -3.68 -4.66
CA ALA A 88 -3.40 -2.39 -5.23
C ALA A 88 -4.35 -2.48 -6.45
N PHE A 89 -4.47 -3.67 -7.05
CA PHE A 89 -5.23 -3.88 -8.28
C PHE A 89 -6.72 -3.47 -8.18
N PRO A 90 -7.49 -3.80 -7.12
CA PRO A 90 -8.88 -3.39 -7.00
C PRO A 90 -9.08 -1.87 -7.06
N GLY A 91 -8.23 -1.11 -6.35
CA GLY A 91 -8.23 0.35 -6.39
C GLY A 91 -7.89 0.89 -7.78
N PHE A 92 -6.92 0.28 -8.45
CA PHE A 92 -6.58 0.62 -9.84
C PHE A 92 -7.77 0.42 -10.78
N VAL A 93 -8.40 -0.76 -10.75
CA VAL A 93 -9.59 -1.08 -11.57
C VAL A 93 -10.71 -0.09 -11.29
N TRP A 94 -11.03 0.15 -10.02
CA TRP A 94 -12.08 1.08 -9.61
C TRP A 94 -11.88 2.49 -10.16
N ARG A 95 -10.63 2.96 -10.21
CA ARG A 95 -10.34 4.34 -10.59
C ARG A 95 -10.19 4.54 -12.09
N TYR A 96 -9.62 3.58 -12.81
CA TYR A 96 -9.27 3.73 -14.23
C TYR A 96 -10.16 2.94 -15.18
N LEU A 97 -10.66 1.78 -14.75
CA LEU A 97 -11.47 0.89 -15.61
C LEU A 97 -12.97 1.02 -15.33
N THR A 98 -13.37 1.59 -14.19
CA THR A 98 -14.79 1.86 -13.94
C THR A 98 -15.30 2.97 -14.85
N LYS A 99 -16.05 2.55 -15.87
CA LYS A 99 -16.74 3.42 -16.81
C LYS A 99 -17.78 4.24 -16.05
N ARG A 100 -17.46 5.50 -15.72
CA ARG A 100 -18.44 6.45 -15.20
C ARG A 100 -19.45 6.70 -16.31
N ARG A 101 -20.61 6.04 -16.23
CA ARG A 101 -21.71 6.27 -17.16
C ARG A 101 -22.14 7.74 -16.99
N SER A 102 -21.74 8.58 -17.95
CA SER A 102 -22.28 9.92 -18.10
C SER A 102 -23.80 9.76 -18.19
N ARG A 103 -24.51 10.29 -17.21
CA ARG A 103 -25.90 10.68 -17.42
C ARG A 103 -25.89 12.07 -18.03
#